data_AF-D9WZ63-F1
#
_entry.id   AF-D9WZ63-F1
#
_cell.length_a   1.000
_cell.length_b   1.000
_cell.length_c   1.000
_cell.angle_alpha   90.00
_cell.angle_beta   90.00
_cell.angle_gamma   90.00
#
_symmetry.space_group_name_H-M   'P 1'
#
loop_
_entity.id
_entity.type
_entity.pdbx_description
1 polymer ?
#
loop_
_entity_poly.entity_id
_entity_poly.type
_entity_poly.pdbx_seq_one_letter_code
_entity_poly.pdbx_strand_id
1 'polypeptide(L)'
;MTGEKSFSPLVRLVPNTAIMGEAAAACLVAVEGPAHPVLSHVTRTLGDFADLLSLPAEELARFGKAYAPTLAEVVRQAVAEAGLTLPDIDLIIPHNVNLMAWRQTSAELDVPAERVFLDNVARYSHCFASDVFVNYTTLREEGRLTEGRHYVMASVGAGATFNAAVLTYRGPR
;
A
#
# COMPACT_ATOMS: atom_id res chain seq x y z
N MET A 1 -5.75 -14.37 -1.49
CA MET A 1 -7.08 -13.92 -1.04
C MET A 1 -6.92 -13.24 0.31
N THR A 2 -7.75 -12.25 0.61
CA THR A 2 -7.82 -11.56 1.90
C THR A 2 -9.27 -11.54 2.35
N GLY A 3 -9.51 -11.48 3.65
CA GLY A 3 -10.86 -11.49 4.23
C GLY A 3 -10.80 -11.07 5.68
N GLU A 4 -11.32 -9.87 5.96
CA GLU A 4 -11.05 -9.16 7.20
C GLU A 4 -12.36 -8.80 7.88
N LYS A 5 -12.46 -9.12 9.17
CA LYS A 5 -13.63 -8.84 9.99
C LYS A 5 -13.19 -8.20 11.30
N SER A 6 -13.62 -6.98 11.58
CA SER A 6 -13.29 -6.25 12.81
C SER A 6 -14.23 -6.64 13.94
N PHE A 7 -14.26 -7.94 14.26
CA PHE A 7 -15.27 -8.53 15.13
C PHE A 7 -15.17 -8.08 16.60
N SER A 8 -13.95 -7.77 17.09
CA SER A 8 -13.71 -7.36 18.48
C SER A 8 -13.39 -5.86 18.60
N PRO A 9 -13.69 -5.21 19.75
CA PRO A 9 -13.37 -3.80 19.95
C PRO A 9 -11.88 -3.46 19.76
N LEU A 10 -10.99 -4.39 20.13
CA LEU A 10 -9.53 -4.21 20.01
C LEU A 10 -9.07 -4.04 18.56
N VAL A 11 -9.77 -4.66 17.61
CA VAL A 11 -9.42 -4.61 16.18
C VAL A 11 -10.35 -3.70 15.37
N ARG A 12 -11.28 -2.97 16.01
CA ARG A 12 -12.14 -1.97 15.35
C ARG A 12 -11.49 -0.60 15.31
N LEU A 13 -10.62 -0.31 16.27
CA LEU A 13 -9.91 0.95 16.39
C LEU A 13 -8.47 0.65 16.78
N VAL A 14 -7.54 1.02 15.92
CA VAL A 14 -6.12 1.05 16.25
C VAL A 14 -5.79 2.51 16.60
N PRO A 15 -5.54 2.83 17.88
CA PRO A 15 -5.34 4.21 18.32
C PRO A 15 -4.22 4.89 17.54
N ASN A 16 -4.45 6.16 17.17
CA ASN A 16 -3.53 6.98 16.37
C ASN A 16 -3.19 6.45 14.96
N THR A 17 -3.89 5.39 14.51
CA THR A 17 -3.66 4.78 13.21
C THR A 17 -4.91 4.87 12.36
N ALA A 18 -5.96 4.11 12.69
CA ALA A 18 -7.15 3.97 11.85
C ALA A 18 -8.37 3.42 12.61
N ILE A 19 -9.55 3.73 12.05
CA ILE A 19 -10.74 2.89 12.25
C ILE A 19 -10.61 1.71 11.28
N MET A 20 -10.91 0.50 11.73
CA MET A 20 -10.70 -0.69 10.92
C MET A 20 -11.97 -1.06 10.16
N GLY A 21 -11.87 -1.03 8.83
CA GLY A 21 -12.91 -1.45 7.90
C GLY A 21 -12.93 -2.96 7.70
N GLU A 22 -14.00 -3.44 7.06
CA GLU A 22 -14.16 -4.84 6.68
C GLU A 22 -14.18 -4.94 5.16
N ALA A 23 -13.38 -5.85 4.61
CA ALA A 23 -13.39 -6.16 3.19
C ALA A 23 -12.79 -7.55 2.93
N ALA A 24 -13.12 -8.10 1.77
CA ALA A 24 -12.46 -9.28 1.23
C ALA A 24 -12.03 -9.00 -0.20
N ALA A 25 -10.90 -9.57 -0.60
CA ALA A 25 -10.40 -9.44 -1.96
C ALA A 25 -9.72 -10.74 -2.43
N ALA A 26 -9.71 -10.95 -3.74
CA ALA A 26 -8.99 -12.04 -4.37
C ALA A 26 -8.19 -11.52 -5.55
N CYS A 27 -6.95 -11.99 -5.66
CA CYS A 27 -6.08 -11.75 -6.81
C CYS A 27 -5.56 -13.10 -7.28
N LEU A 28 -5.67 -13.36 -8.58
CA LEU A 28 -5.10 -14.53 -9.23
C LEU A 28 -3.79 -14.11 -9.89
N VAL A 29 -2.70 -14.77 -9.51
CA VAL A 29 -1.37 -14.57 -10.08
C VAL A 29 -1.01 -15.82 -10.87
N ALA A 30 -0.45 -15.64 -12.05
CA ALA A 30 0.05 -16.69 -12.90
C ALA A 30 1.47 -16.33 -13.37
N VAL A 31 2.30 -17.36 -13.60
CA VAL A 31 3.67 -17.17 -14.12
C VAL A 31 3.62 -16.55 -15.52
N GLU A 32 2.65 -16.98 -16.33
CA GLU A 32 2.43 -16.49 -17.68
C GLU A 32 0.94 -16.21 -17.90
N GLY A 33 0.66 -15.27 -18.80
CA GLY A 33 -0.69 -14.98 -19.24
C GLY A 33 -0.88 -13.55 -19.73
N PRO A 34 -2.08 -13.24 -20.24
CA PRO A 34 -2.39 -11.92 -20.78
C PRO A 34 -2.67 -10.87 -19.70
N ALA A 35 -2.58 -11.24 -18.41
CA ALA A 35 -2.86 -10.35 -17.29
C ALA A 35 -1.87 -9.18 -17.17
N HIS A 36 -2.14 -8.29 -16.22
CA HIS A 36 -1.25 -7.19 -15.83
C HIS A 36 0.12 -7.77 -15.42
N PRO A 37 1.21 -7.50 -16.16
CA PRO A 37 2.52 -7.98 -15.76
C PRO A 37 2.95 -7.25 -14.49
N VAL A 38 3.47 -8.01 -13.53
CA VAL A 38 4.19 -7.49 -12.37
C VAL A 38 5.66 -7.39 -12.77
N LEU A 39 6.19 -6.17 -12.83
CA LEU A 39 7.54 -5.89 -13.30
C LEU A 39 8.59 -6.11 -12.22
N SER A 40 8.23 -5.81 -10.97
CA SER A 40 9.10 -5.97 -9.81
C SER A 40 8.28 -6.06 -8.53
N HIS A 41 8.91 -6.59 -7.48
CA HIS A 41 8.35 -6.63 -6.14
C HIS A 41 9.48 -6.59 -5.11
N VAL A 42 9.39 -5.64 -4.18
CA VAL A 42 10.35 -5.46 -3.09
C VAL A 42 9.64 -5.59 -1.76
N THR A 43 10.24 -6.35 -0.86
CA THR A 43 9.83 -6.48 0.55
C THR A 43 10.99 -6.12 1.45
N ARG A 44 10.71 -5.39 2.53
CA ARG A 44 11.65 -5.14 3.61
C ARG A 44 10.99 -5.30 4.96
N THR A 45 11.65 -6.03 5.86
CA THR A 45 11.18 -6.21 7.24
C THR A 45 12.17 -5.58 8.20
N LEU A 46 11.66 -4.75 9.11
CA LEU A 46 12.41 -4.19 10.22
C LEU A 46 12.15 -5.06 11.47
N GLY A 47 12.97 -6.09 11.65
CA GLY A 47 12.78 -7.11 12.70
C GLY A 47 12.71 -6.55 14.12
N ASP A 48 13.37 -5.42 14.38
CA ASP A 48 13.34 -4.72 15.67
C ASP A 48 11.93 -4.29 16.09
N PHE A 49 10.98 -4.25 15.15
CA PHE A 49 9.59 -3.86 15.39
C PHE A 49 8.60 -5.01 15.17
N ALA A 50 9.05 -6.26 15.27
CA ALA A 50 8.22 -7.45 15.07
C ALA A 50 6.98 -7.45 15.97
N ASP A 51 7.13 -7.03 17.24
CA ASP A 51 6.06 -6.97 18.23
C ASP A 51 5.32 -5.62 18.24
N LEU A 52 5.03 -5.07 17.05
CA LEU A 52 4.53 -3.70 16.85
C LEU A 52 3.37 -3.28 17.79
N LEU A 53 2.45 -4.20 18.09
CA LEU A 53 1.28 -3.93 18.93
C LEU A 53 1.59 -3.84 20.44
N SER A 54 2.77 -4.31 20.85
CA SER A 54 3.21 -4.39 22.24
C SER A 54 4.49 -3.60 22.49
N LEU A 55 4.98 -2.83 21.50
CA LEU A 55 6.19 -2.04 21.64
C LEU A 55 6.06 -0.99 22.75
N PRO A 56 7.13 -0.76 23.54
CA PRO A 56 7.23 0.41 24.40
C PRO A 56 7.05 1.71 23.60
N ALA A 57 6.55 2.76 24.24
CA ALA A 57 6.23 4.03 23.57
C ALA A 57 7.43 4.65 22.82
N GLU A 58 8.64 4.50 23.37
CA GLU A 58 9.88 4.98 22.73
C GLU A 58 10.18 4.22 21.42
N GLU A 59 10.00 2.90 21.43
CA GLU A 59 10.21 2.06 20.24
C GLU A 59 9.13 2.28 19.19
N LEU A 60 7.88 2.49 19.62
CA LEU A 60 6.79 2.88 18.73
C LEU A 60 7.06 4.23 18.08
N ALA A 61 7.62 5.19 18.81
CA ALA A 61 8.04 6.48 18.25
C ALA A 61 9.21 6.32 17.27
N ARG A 62 10.16 5.40 17.54
CA ARG A 62 11.24 5.05 16.61
C ARG A 62 10.68 4.45 15.32
N PHE A 63 9.69 3.57 15.41
CA PHE A 63 8.99 3.02 14.24
C PHE A 63 8.28 4.12 13.44
N GLY A 64 7.54 5.01 14.12
CA GLY A 64 6.85 6.13 13.47
C GLY A 64 7.81 7.02 12.65
N LYS A 65 9.01 7.28 13.17
CA LYS A 65 10.06 8.02 12.43
C LYS A 65 10.64 7.25 11.25
N ALA A 66 10.77 5.93 11.38
CA ALA A 66 11.31 5.06 10.32
C ALA A 66 10.29 4.76 9.22
N TYR A 67 8.99 4.89 9.50
CA TYR A 67 7.90 4.44 8.63
C TYR A 67 7.96 5.03 7.22
N ALA A 68 7.82 6.36 7.09
CA ALA A 68 7.72 7.02 5.79
C ALA A 68 9.03 6.91 4.97
N PRO A 69 10.22 7.13 5.55
CA PRO A 69 11.49 6.93 4.84
C PRO A 69 11.66 5.50 4.34
N THR A 70 11.33 4.50 5.17
CA THR A 70 11.47 3.08 4.80
C THR A 70 10.50 2.72 3.67
N LEU A 71 9.23 3.12 3.76
CA LEU A 71 8.26 2.87 2.70
C LEU A 71 8.66 3.55 1.39
N ALA A 72 9.15 4.79 1.47
CA ALA A 72 9.64 5.52 0.30
C ALA A 72 10.84 4.82 -0.35
N GLU A 73 11.77 4.28 0.44
CA GLU A 73 12.90 3.51 -0.08
C GLU A 73 12.45 2.22 -0.78
N VAL A 74 11.52 1.47 -0.17
CA VAL A 74 10.95 0.25 -0.77
C VAL A 74 10.25 0.57 -2.10
N VAL A 75 9.49 1.66 -2.17
CA VAL A 75 8.85 2.12 -3.41
C VAL A 75 9.90 2.50 -4.47
N ARG A 76 10.91 3.29 -4.12
CA ARG A 76 11.99 3.66 -5.06
C ARG A 76 12.73 2.44 -5.58
N GLN A 77 13.04 1.49 -4.70
CA GLN A 77 13.72 0.25 -5.07
C GLN A 77 12.87 -0.58 -6.04
N ALA A 78 11.57 -0.77 -5.76
CA ALA A 78 10.69 -1.51 -6.66
C ALA A 78 10.60 -0.84 -8.04
N VAL A 79 10.46 0.48 -8.08
CA VAL A 79 10.43 1.25 -9.34
C VAL A 79 11.74 1.10 -10.12
N ALA A 80 12.89 1.17 -9.44
CA ALA A 80 14.20 0.97 -10.06
C ALA A 80 14.40 -0.47 -10.59
N GLU A 81 13.98 -1.49 -9.83
CA GLU A 81 14.05 -2.90 -10.25
C GLU A 81 13.14 -3.21 -11.45
N ALA A 82 12.05 -2.44 -11.62
CA ALA A 82 11.22 -2.49 -12.82
C ALA A 82 11.86 -1.79 -14.03
N GLY A 83 13.04 -1.19 -13.90
CA GLY A 83 13.70 -0.40 -14.94
C GLY A 83 13.03 0.95 -15.20
N LEU A 84 12.30 1.49 -14.24
CA LEU A 84 11.52 2.72 -14.33
C LEU A 84 12.05 3.79 -13.37
N THR A 85 11.50 5.00 -13.50
CA THR A 85 11.68 6.11 -12.56
C THR A 85 10.33 6.54 -11.96
N LEU A 86 10.32 7.26 -10.83
CA LEU A 86 9.07 7.74 -10.20
C LEU A 86 8.19 8.58 -11.15
N PRO A 87 8.75 9.43 -12.04
CA PRO A 87 7.97 10.09 -13.09
C PRO A 87 7.16 9.16 -14.01
N ASP A 88 7.64 7.94 -14.26
CA ASP A 88 6.98 6.94 -15.12
C ASP A 88 5.78 6.26 -14.42
N ILE A 89 5.65 6.43 -13.10
CA ILE A 89 4.54 5.89 -12.31
C ILE A 89 3.37 6.88 -12.36
N ASP A 90 2.24 6.37 -12.85
CA ASP A 90 1.00 7.14 -13.04
C ASP A 90 0.30 7.39 -11.71
N LEU A 91 0.22 6.35 -10.86
CA LEU A 91 -0.40 6.43 -9.55
C LEU A 91 0.17 5.38 -8.58
N ILE A 92 0.30 5.77 -7.31
CA ILE A 92 0.54 4.87 -6.19
C ILE A 92 -0.81 4.44 -5.63
N ILE A 93 -1.02 3.13 -5.55
CA ILE A 93 -2.18 2.44 -5.00
C ILE A 93 -1.80 1.96 -3.59
N PRO A 94 -2.22 2.69 -2.54
CA PRO A 94 -1.74 2.46 -1.20
C PRO A 94 -2.58 1.44 -0.43
N HIS A 95 -2.07 0.97 0.72
CA HIS A 95 -2.92 0.55 1.84
C HIS A 95 -3.53 1.77 2.56
N ASN A 96 -4.72 1.64 3.14
CA ASN A 96 -5.52 2.75 3.66
C ASN A 96 -5.25 3.05 5.14
N VAL A 97 -3.98 3.05 5.56
CA VAL A 97 -3.62 3.24 6.98
C VAL A 97 -4.11 4.58 7.53
N ASN A 98 -3.84 5.69 6.83
CA ASN A 98 -4.42 7.01 7.02
C ASN A 98 -3.79 8.03 6.05
N LEU A 99 -4.37 9.23 5.99
CA LEU A 99 -3.90 10.33 5.13
C LEU A 99 -2.53 10.89 5.56
N MET A 100 -2.23 10.91 6.86
CA MET A 100 -0.99 11.53 7.38
C MET A 100 0.25 10.74 6.96
N ALA A 101 0.23 9.42 7.16
CA ALA A 101 1.32 8.54 6.77
C ALA A 101 1.63 8.68 5.28
N TRP A 102 0.59 8.70 4.43
CA TRP A 102 0.79 8.86 2.99
C TRP A 102 1.25 10.23 2.56
N ARG A 103 0.87 11.30 3.25
CA ARG A 103 1.43 12.65 3.01
C ARG A 103 2.92 12.71 3.37
N GLN A 104 3.32 12.05 4.45
CA GLN A 104 4.73 11.94 4.82
C GLN A 104 5.50 11.11 3.79
N THR A 105 4.98 9.94 3.41
CA THR A 105 5.59 9.10 2.38
C THR A 105 5.68 9.78 1.01
N SER A 106 4.66 10.54 0.59
CA SER A 106 4.70 11.28 -0.67
C SER A 106 5.74 12.39 -0.65
N ALA A 107 5.88 13.09 0.49
CA ALA A 107 6.92 14.09 0.68
C ALA A 107 8.32 13.47 0.64
N GLU A 108 8.53 12.32 1.30
CA GLU A 108 9.78 11.57 1.22
C GLU A 108 10.09 11.16 -0.24
N LEU A 109 9.08 10.69 -0.98
CA LEU A 109 9.22 10.30 -2.39
C LEU A 109 9.42 11.47 -3.36
N ASP A 110 9.27 12.72 -2.92
CA ASP A 110 9.23 13.90 -3.78
C ASP A 110 8.17 13.77 -4.91
N VAL A 111 6.98 13.26 -4.54
CA VAL A 111 5.83 13.15 -5.45
C VAL A 111 4.65 13.96 -4.92
N PRO A 112 3.85 14.60 -5.81
CA PRO A 112 2.61 15.26 -5.41
C PRO A 112 1.66 14.28 -4.71
N ALA A 113 0.92 14.75 -3.71
CA ALA A 113 -0.01 13.91 -2.96
C ALA A 113 -1.12 13.32 -3.86
N GLU A 114 -1.45 13.99 -4.96
CA GLU A 114 -2.40 13.57 -5.98
C GLU A 114 -1.93 12.33 -6.75
N ARG A 115 -0.63 12.01 -6.71
CA ARG A 115 -0.08 10.74 -7.22
C ARG A 115 -0.30 9.56 -6.28
N VAL A 116 -1.00 9.75 -5.15
CA VAL A 116 -1.40 8.68 -4.24
C VAL A 116 -2.93 8.61 -4.19
N PHE A 117 -3.49 7.44 -4.44
CA PHE A 117 -4.94 7.24 -4.38
C PHE A 117 -5.42 7.14 -2.93
N LEU A 118 -6.03 8.22 -2.40
CA LEU A 118 -6.44 8.31 -0.99
C LEU A 118 -7.96 8.37 -0.78
N ASP A 119 -8.76 8.38 -1.85
CA ASP A 119 -10.22 8.59 -1.80
C ASP A 119 -10.93 7.53 -0.95
N ASN A 120 -10.41 6.30 -0.97
CA ASN A 120 -10.97 5.18 -0.23
C ASN A 120 -10.68 5.19 1.27
N VAL A 121 -9.73 6.00 1.75
CA VAL A 121 -9.50 6.17 3.19
C VAL A 121 -10.77 6.72 3.87
N ALA A 122 -11.46 7.68 3.24
CA ALA A 122 -12.69 8.25 3.78
C ALA A 122 -13.92 7.34 3.57
N ARG A 123 -13.91 6.49 2.54
CA ARG A 123 -15.05 5.60 2.20
C ARG A 123 -15.04 4.29 2.98
N TYR A 124 -13.86 3.66 3.11
CA TYR A 124 -13.71 2.31 3.64
C TYR A 124 -12.80 2.24 4.87
N SER A 125 -12.04 3.29 5.16
CA SER A 125 -11.01 3.28 6.21
C SER A 125 -9.96 2.19 5.95
N HIS A 126 -9.27 1.71 6.99
CA HIS A 126 -8.22 0.69 6.87
C HIS A 126 -8.82 -0.72 6.88
N CYS A 127 -8.88 -1.38 5.72
CA CYS A 127 -9.35 -2.75 5.55
C CYS A 127 -8.21 -3.77 5.56
N PHE A 128 -7.22 -3.58 6.44
CA PHE A 128 -6.05 -4.46 6.63
C PHE A 128 -5.33 -4.77 5.29
N ALA A 129 -5.15 -6.06 4.96
CA ALA A 129 -4.49 -6.51 3.73
C ALA A 129 -5.32 -6.31 2.46
N SER A 130 -6.63 -6.02 2.59
CA SER A 130 -7.53 -5.87 1.45
C SER A 130 -7.40 -4.52 0.75
N ASP A 131 -6.81 -3.51 1.40
CA ASP A 131 -6.83 -2.11 0.94
C ASP A 131 -6.30 -1.91 -0.48
N VAL A 132 -5.13 -2.45 -0.79
CA VAL A 132 -4.51 -2.28 -2.11
C VAL A 132 -5.39 -2.85 -3.22
N PHE A 133 -6.13 -3.93 -2.94
CA PHE A 133 -7.03 -4.57 -3.90
C PHE A 133 -8.37 -3.83 -4.00
N VAL A 134 -8.91 -3.32 -2.88
CA VAL A 134 -10.10 -2.47 -2.86
C VAL A 134 -9.82 -1.20 -3.67
N ASN A 135 -8.68 -0.56 -3.44
CA ASN A 135 -8.25 0.64 -4.15
C ASN A 135 -8.05 0.39 -5.64
N TYR A 136 -7.37 -0.69 -6.00
CA TYR A 136 -7.23 -1.10 -7.39
C TYR A 136 -8.59 -1.33 -8.07
N THR A 137 -9.52 -2.00 -7.38
CA THR A 137 -10.86 -2.29 -7.90
C THR A 137 -11.64 -1.00 -8.13
N THR A 138 -11.63 -0.08 -7.17
CA THR A 138 -12.26 1.25 -7.31
C THR A 138 -11.68 2.01 -8.50
N LEU A 139 -10.36 2.11 -8.62
CA LEU A 139 -9.71 2.80 -9.74
C LEU A 139 -10.09 2.19 -11.10
N ARG A 140 -10.18 0.87 -11.19
CA ARG A 140 -10.61 0.16 -12.39
C ARG A 140 -12.07 0.45 -12.73
N GLU A 141 -12.97 0.37 -11.76
CA GLU A 141 -14.41 0.62 -11.94
C GLU A 141 -14.71 2.08 -12.28
N GLU A 142 -13.94 3.02 -11.73
CA GLU A 142 -14.03 4.45 -12.05
C GLU A 142 -13.35 4.82 -13.39
N GLY A 143 -12.75 3.86 -14.10
CA GLY A 143 -12.07 4.10 -15.37
C GLY A 143 -10.82 4.99 -15.26
N ARG A 144 -10.19 5.01 -14.08
CA ARG A 144 -9.02 5.86 -13.77
C ARG A 144 -7.68 5.20 -14.06
N LEU A 145 -7.69 3.93 -14.48
CA LEU A 145 -6.50 3.23 -14.92
C LEU A 145 -6.35 3.37 -16.44
N THR A 146 -5.16 3.75 -16.88
CA THR A 146 -4.84 3.93 -18.30
C THR A 146 -4.03 2.75 -18.80
N GLU A 147 -4.46 2.13 -19.90
CA GLU A 147 -3.77 0.98 -20.49
C GLU A 147 -2.32 1.33 -20.87
N GLY A 148 -1.40 0.41 -20.60
CA GLY A 148 0.03 0.58 -20.84
C GLY A 148 0.76 1.42 -19.79
N ARG A 149 0.06 2.05 -18.84
CA ARG A 149 0.67 2.81 -17.74
C ARG A 149 1.08 1.93 -16.56
N HIS A 150 1.98 2.47 -15.74
CA HIS A 150 2.58 1.78 -14.61
C HIS A 150 2.03 2.30 -13.28
N TYR A 151 1.79 1.37 -12.37
CA TYR A 151 1.21 1.63 -11.06
C TYR A 151 2.04 0.94 -9.98
N VAL A 152 2.16 1.57 -8.81
CA VAL A 152 2.80 0.97 -7.64
C VAL A 152 1.74 0.55 -6.65
N MET A 153 1.67 -0.73 -6.29
CA MET A 153 0.91 -1.19 -5.12
C MET A 153 1.82 -1.19 -3.89
N ALA A 154 1.48 -0.44 -2.85
CA ALA A 154 2.35 -0.27 -1.69
C ALA A 154 1.63 -0.44 -0.35
N SER A 155 2.21 -1.24 0.55
CA SER A 155 1.59 -1.65 1.81
C SER A 155 2.59 -1.79 2.96
N VAL A 156 2.11 -1.64 4.18
CA VAL A 156 2.87 -1.95 5.40
C VAL A 156 2.03 -2.82 6.33
N GLY A 157 2.61 -3.91 6.82
CA GLY A 157 1.98 -4.85 7.74
C GLY A 157 2.50 -4.75 9.18
N ALA A 158 1.69 -5.19 10.13
CA ALA A 158 2.13 -5.39 11.52
C ALA A 158 3.23 -6.46 11.56
N GLY A 159 4.30 -6.22 12.33
CA GLY A 159 5.59 -6.89 12.16
C GLY A 159 6.63 -6.07 11.38
N ALA A 160 6.27 -4.84 11.01
CA ALA A 160 7.05 -3.86 10.27
C ALA A 160 7.62 -4.39 8.96
N THR A 161 6.73 -4.95 8.14
CA THR A 161 7.03 -5.40 6.78
C THR A 161 6.45 -4.42 5.76
N PHE A 162 7.32 -3.83 4.96
CA PHE A 162 7.03 -2.85 3.92
C PHE A 162 7.11 -3.55 2.57
N ASN A 163 6.13 -3.32 1.70
CA ASN A 163 6.06 -3.95 0.38
C ASN A 163 5.73 -2.91 -0.70
N ALA A 164 6.36 -3.05 -1.86
CA ALA A 164 5.96 -2.36 -3.08
C ALA A 164 6.06 -3.30 -4.28
N ALA A 165 5.05 -3.28 -5.15
CA ALA A 165 5.06 -3.98 -6.43
C ALA A 165 4.73 -3.02 -7.56
N VAL A 166 5.44 -3.15 -8.68
CA VAL A 166 5.18 -2.36 -9.90
C VAL A 166 4.43 -3.23 -10.89
N LEU A 167 3.33 -2.72 -11.45
CA LEU A 167 2.55 -3.41 -12.46
C LEU A 167 2.25 -2.52 -13.66
N THR A 168 2.09 -3.13 -14.83
CA THR A 168 1.56 -2.45 -16.02
C THR A 168 0.09 -2.80 -16.21
N TYR A 169 -0.77 -1.80 -16.32
CA TYR A 169 -2.18 -2.05 -16.58
C TYR A 169 -2.41 -2.46 -18.05
N ARG A 170 -3.24 -3.47 -18.29
CA ARG A 170 -3.52 -4.07 -19.62
C ARG A 170 -5.01 -4.02 -19.97
N GLY A 171 -5.63 -2.87 -19.70
CA GLY A 171 -7.04 -2.62 -19.99
C GLY A 171 -8.02 -3.51 -19.20
N PRO A 172 -9.32 -3.23 -19.30
CA PRO A 172 -10.36 -4.13 -18.82
C PRO A 172 -10.39 -5.41 -19.67
N ARG A 173 -10.58 -6.56 -19.02
CA ARG A 173 -10.89 -7.83 -19.67
C ARG A 173 -12.35 -8.15 -19.49
#